data_AF-A0A8S3FIL4-F1
#
_entry.id   AF-A0A8S3FIL4-F1
#
_cell.length_a   1.000
_cell.length_b   1.000
_cell.length_c   1.000
_cell.angle_alpha   90.00
_cell.angle_beta   90.00
_cell.angle_gamma   90.00
#
_symmetry.space_group_name_H-M   'P 1'
#
loop_
_entity.id
_entity.type
_entity.pdbx_description
1 polymer ?
#
loop_
_entity_poly.entity_id
_entity_poly.type
_entity_poly.pdbx_seq_one_letter_code
_entity_poly.pdbx_strand_id
1 'polypeptide(L)' 'EGIRPDPDKLNAVREYPVPTKLKAVRTFLGLSSYYRRFIKNYATIAEPLIALTR' A
#
# COMPACT_ATOMS: atom_id res chain seq x y z
N GLU A 1 -22.82 10.50 2.25
CA GLU A 1 -22.50 9.07 2.35
C GLU A 1 -21.18 8.77 1.63
N GLY A 2 -20.05 8.79 2.35
CA GLY A 2 -18.73 8.55 1.75
C GLY A 2 -18.49 7.05 1.56
N ILE A 3 -17.97 6.66 0.38
CA ILE A 3 -17.53 5.27 0.11
C ILE A 3 -16.46 4.93 1.15
N ARG A 4 -16.75 3.98 2.04
CA ARG A 4 -15.77 3.45 2.99
C ARG A 4 -15.09 2.23 2.34
N PRO A 5 -13.76 2.11 2.43
CA PRO A 5 -13.10 0.88 2.02
C PRO A 5 -13.61 -0.26 2.91
N ASP A 6 -13.82 -1.41 2.28
CA ASP A 6 -14.17 -2.65 2.97
C ASP A 6 -13.11 -2.96 4.04
N PRO A 7 -13.49 -3.18 5.32
CA PRO A 7 -12.53 -3.48 6.38
C PRO A 7 -11.69 -4.73 6.08
N ASP A 8 -12.22 -5.73 5.38
CA ASP A 8 -11.48 -6.93 5.01
C ASP A 8 -10.33 -6.62 4.05
N LYS A 9 -10.53 -5.62 3.22
CA LYS A 9 -9.53 -5.11 2.27
C LYS A 9 -8.42 -4.30 2.96
N LEU A 10 -8.72 -3.66 4.09
CA LEU A 10 -7.71 -3.03 4.94
C LEU A 10 -6.89 -4.06 5.71
N ASN A 11 -7.51 -5.17 6.12
CA ASN A 11 -6.80 -6.27 6.78
C ASN A 11 -5.70 -6.85 5.89
N ALA A 12 -5.95 -7.00 4.59
CA ALA A 12 -4.92 -7.48 3.65
C ALA A 12 -3.65 -6.59 3.61
N VAL A 13 -3.77 -5.28 3.85
CA VAL A 13 -2.61 -4.37 3.95
C VAL A 13 -1.96 -4.46 5.33
N ARG A 14 -2.75 -4.58 6.40
CA ARG A 14 -2.26 -4.71 7.78
C ARG A 14 -1.52 -6.02 8.04
N GLU A 15 -2.03 -7.11 7.49
CA GLU A 15 -1.48 -8.45 7.63
C GLU A 15 -0.36 -8.73 6.61
N TYR A 16 -0.12 -7.79 5.68
CA TYR A 16 0.94 -7.96 4.71
C TYR A 16 2.29 -8.04 5.44
N PRO A 17 3.06 -9.13 5.25
CA PRO A 17 4.33 -9.30 5.93
C PRO A 17 5.33 -8.23 5.48
N VAL A 18 6.23 -7.81 6.38
CA VAL A 18 7.24 -6.80 6.06
C VAL A 18 8.07 -7.27 4.85
N PRO A 19 8.03 -6.55 3.70
CA PRO A 19 8.69 -6.99 2.50
C PRO A 19 10.21 -6.89 2.66
N THR A 20 10.91 -8.02 2.55
CA THR A 20 12.38 -8.10 2.67
C THR A 20 13.10 -8.15 1.32
N LYS A 21 12.36 -8.20 0.21
CA LYS A 21 12.89 -8.31 -1.15
C LYS A 21 12.25 -7.29 -2.07
N LEU A 22 13.01 -6.82 -3.08
CA LEU A 22 12.56 -5.87 -4.09
C LEU A 22 11.22 -6.28 -4.75
N LYS A 23 11.07 -7.57 -5.07
CA LYS A 23 9.84 -8.13 -5.65
C LYS A 23 8.64 -7.99 -4.70
N ALA A 24 8.83 -8.23 -3.40
CA ALA A 24 7.79 -8.07 -2.39
C ALA A 24 7.40 -6.60 -2.21
N VAL A 25 8.37 -5.68 -2.26
CA VAL A 25 8.09 -4.23 -2.23
C VAL A 25 7.22 -3.81 -3.42
N ARG A 26 7.51 -4.28 -4.64
CA ARG A 26 6.67 -4.03 -5.82
C ARG A 26 5.25 -4.58 -5.67
N THR A 27 5.11 -5.81 -5.14
CA THR A 27 3.81 -6.41 -4.86
C THR A 27 3.02 -5.63 -3.82
N PHE A 28 3.68 -5.23 -2.73
CA PHE A 28 3.07 -4.41 -1.68
C PHE A 28 2.58 -3.06 -2.21
N LEU A 29 3.42 -2.35 -3.00
CA LEU A 29 3.05 -1.09 -3.63
C LEU A 29 1.83 -1.24 -4.55
N GLY A 30 1.74 -2.35 -5.29
CA GLY A 30 0.57 -2.69 -6.10
C GLY A 30 -0.70 -2.82 -5.24
N LEU A 31 -0.63 -3.60 -4.16
CA LEU A 31 -1.73 -3.80 -3.20
C LEU A 31 -2.16 -2.47 -2.55
N SER A 32 -1.20 -1.70 -2.02
CA SER A 32 -1.48 -0.45 -1.30
C SER A 32 -2.00 0.66 -2.21
N SER A 33 -1.65 0.64 -3.51
CA SER A 33 -2.09 1.65 -4.47
C SER A 33 -3.61 1.70 -4.65
N TYR A 34 -4.29 0.56 -4.47
CA TYR A 34 -5.76 0.48 -4.53
C TYR A 34 -6.43 1.37 -3.46
N TYR A 35 -5.78 1.53 -2.31
CA TYR A 35 -6.29 2.31 -1.17
C TYR A 35 -5.78 3.75 -1.13
N ARG A 36 -5.01 4.20 -2.13
CA ARG A 36 -4.38 5.54 -2.14
C ARG A 36 -5.36 6.69 -1.91
N ARG A 37 -6.64 6.55 -2.30
CA ARG A 37 -7.67 7.57 -2.11
C ARG A 37 -8.12 7.74 -0.65
N PHE A 38 -7.88 6.72 0.17
CA PHE A 38 -8.25 6.68 1.59
C PHE A 38 -7.05 6.93 2.51
N ILE A 39 -5.83 6.94 1.96
CA ILE A 39 -4.60 7.18 2.71
C ILE A 39 -4.15 8.61 2.42
N LYS A 40 -4.24 9.48 3.43
CA LYS A 40 -3.75 10.86 3.33
C LYS A 40 -2.24 10.83 3.04
N ASN A 41 -1.81 11.62 2.06
CA ASN A 41 -0.41 11.72 1.63
C ASN A 41 0.22 10.38 1.17
N TYR A 42 -0.58 9.47 0.60
CA TYR A 42 -0.08 8.17 0.11
C TYR A 42 1.19 8.28 -0.74
N ALA A 43 1.24 9.24 -1.68
CA ALA A 43 2.39 9.41 -2.57
C ALA A 43 3.69 9.65 -1.79
N THR A 44 3.67 10.56 -0.81
CA THR A 44 4.82 10.89 0.04
C THR A 44 5.24 9.69 0.90
N ILE A 45 4.29 8.90 1.42
CA ILE A 45 4.58 7.72 2.23
C ILE A 45 5.16 6.58 1.37
N ALA A 46 4.64 6.40 0.15
CA ALA A 46 5.05 5.36 -0.78
C ALA A 46 6.35 5.70 -1.53
N GLU A 47 6.72 6.98 -1.62
CA GLU A 47 7.91 7.48 -2.32
C GLU A 47 9.21 6.72 -1.98
N PRO A 48 9.61 6.53 -0.69
CA PRO A 48 10.82 5.77 -0.37
C PRO A 48 10.76 4.32 -0.87
N LEU A 49 9.58 3.69 -0.82
CA LEU A 49 9.40 2.33 -1.33
C LEU A 49 9.46 2.29 -2.87
N ILE A 50 8.88 3.29 -3.54
CA ILE A 50 8.94 3.42 -5.00
C ILE A 50 10.40 3.61 -5.45
N ALA A 51 11.17 4.44 -4.74
CA ALA A 51 12.59 4.68 -5.00
C ALA A 51 13.43 3.38 -4.90
N LEU A 52 13.10 2.50 -3.95
CA LEU A 52 13.73 1.18 -3.83
C LEU A 52 13.41 0.24 -4.99
N THR A 53 12.34 0.49 -5.76
CA THR A 53 11.92 -0.39 -6.87
C THR A 53 12.38 0.10 -8.24
N ARG A 54 13.02 1.27 -8.28
CA ARG A 54 13.51 1.93 -9.49
C ARG A 54 14.86 1.39 -9.94
#